data_AF-X1KK42-F1
#
_entry.id   AF-X1KK42-F1
#
_cell.length_a   1.000
_cell.length_b   1.000
_cell.length_c   1.000
_cell.angle_alpha   90.00
_cell.angle_beta   90.00
_cell.angle_gamma   90.00
#
_symmetry.space_group_name_H-M   'P 1'
#
loop_
_entity.id
_entity.type
_entity.pdbx_description
1 polymer ?
#
loop_
_entity_poly.entity_id
_entity_poly.type
_entity_poly.pdbx_seq_one_letter_code
_entity_poly.pdbx_strand_id
1 'polypeptide(L)' 'MPPQSLDAVLLTHAHLDHCGLLPKLVQKDFNSSIYCTDATSEITR' A
#
# COMPACT_ATOMS: atom_id res chain seq x y z
N MET A 1 2.23 0.51 -16.04
CA MET A 1 1.47 1.73 -15.71
C MET A 1 2.29 2.56 -14.74
N PRO A 2 2.30 3.89 -14.87
CA PRO A 2 2.92 4.77 -13.87
C PRO A 2 2.18 4.63 -12.53
N PRO A 3 2.85 4.57 -11.37
CA PRO A 3 2.18 4.45 -10.06
C PRO A 3 1.13 5.54 -9.79
N GLN A 4 1.34 6.73 -10.35
CA GLN A 4 0.44 7.87 -10.31
C GLN A 4 -0.92 7.60 -10.97
N SER A 5 -1.04 6.58 -11.83
CA SER A 5 -2.31 6.23 -12.50
C SER A 5 -3.15 5.21 -11.74
N LEU A 6 -2.77 4.83 -10.51
CA LEU A 6 -3.54 3.91 -9.68
C LEU A 6 -4.55 4.70 -8.85
N ASP A 7 -5.83 4.32 -8.91
CA ASP A 7 -6.89 4.96 -8.12
C ASP A 7 -6.80 4.61 -6.63
N ALA A 8 -6.38 3.37 -6.32
CA ALA A 8 -6.21 2.90 -4.95
C ALA A 8 -5.38 1.60 -4.90
N VAL A 9 -4.94 1.24 -3.70
CA VAL A 9 -4.40 -0.08 -3.35
C VAL A 9 -5.25 -0.70 -2.25
N LEU A 10 -5.57 -1.99 -2.35
CA LEU A 10 -6.20 -2.76 -1.29
C LEU A 10 -5.18 -3.77 -0.75
N LEU A 11 -4.81 -3.64 0.52
CA LEU A 11 -3.91 -4.57 1.19
C LEU A 11 -4.74 -5.64 1.91
N THR A 12 -4.50 -6.91 1.56
CA THR A 12 -5.29 -8.03 2.07
C THR A 12 -4.91 -8.43 3.49
N HIS A 13 -3.63 -8.37 3.84
CA HIS A 13 -3.08 -8.68 5.16
C HIS A 13 -1.64 -8.14 5.30
N ALA A 14 -1.08 -8.23 6.51
CA ALA A 14 0.14 -7.51 6.89
C ALA A 14 1.46 -8.27 6.68
N HIS A 15 1.46 -9.42 5.98
CA HIS A 15 2.70 -10.11 5.74
C HIS A 15 3.63 -9.31 4.82
N LEU A 16 4.93 -9.42 5.05
CA LEU A 16 5.96 -8.62 4.37
C LEU A 16 5.96 -8.81 2.85
N ASP A 17 5.59 -9.99 2.37
CA ASP A 17 5.44 -10.31 0.94
C ASP A 17 4.27 -9.54 0.27
N HIS A 18 3.33 -9.01 1.06
CA HIS A 18 2.21 -8.19 0.59
C HIS A 18 2.38 -6.68 0.84
N CYS A 19 3.03 -6.26 1.93
CA CYS A 19 3.18 -4.84 2.28
C CYS A 19 4.60 -4.28 2.06
N GLY A 20 5.61 -5.13 1.89
CA GLY A 20 7.02 -4.72 1.91
C GLY A 20 7.46 -3.78 0.78
N LEU A 21 6.69 -3.71 -0.31
CA LEU A 21 6.95 -2.79 -1.42
C LEU A 21 6.10 -1.51 -1.38
N LEU A 22 5.17 -1.35 -0.44
CA LEU A 22 4.37 -0.12 -0.32
C LEU A 22 5.23 1.13 -0.13
N PRO A 23 6.31 1.14 0.68
CA PRO A 23 7.18 2.31 0.78
C PRO A 23 7.85 2.69 -0.55
N LYS A 24 8.19 1.69 -1.37
CA LYS A 24 8.76 1.90 -2.71
C LYS A 24 7.71 2.42 -3.70
N LEU A 25 6.47 1.99 -3.56
CA LEU A 25 5.35 2.50 -4.35
C LEU A 25 5.13 3.99 -4.07
N VAL A 26 5.09 4.39 -2.80
CA VAL A 26 4.97 5.80 -2.37
C VAL A 26 6.15 6.65 -2.87
N GLN A 27 7.38 6.12 -2.81
CA GLN A 27 8.57 6.80 -3.36
C GLN A 27 8.52 7.02 -4.88
N LYS A 28 7.68 6.28 -5.61
CA LYS A 28 7.47 6.44 -7.05
C LYS A 28 6.24 7.30 -7.36
N ASP A 29 5.98 8.28 -6.51
CA ASP A 29 4.88 9.25 -6.55
C ASP A 29 3.47 8.64 -6.54
N PHE A 30 3.30 7.44 -5.97
CA PHE A 30 1.95 7.00 -5.63
C PHE A 30 1.39 7.89 -4.52
N ASN A 31 0.28 8.57 -4.82
CA ASN A 31 -0.34 9.60 -3.98
C ASN A 31 -1.85 9.36 -3.74
N SER A 32 -2.33 8.16 -4.08
CA SER A 32 -3.71 7.72 -3.85
C SER A 32 -3.86 6.95 -2.52
N SER A 33 -5.08 6.50 -2.21
CA SER A 33 -5.38 5.83 -0.95
C SER A 33 -4.94 4.36 -0.92
N ILE A 34 -4.45 3.91 0.24
CA ILE A 34 -4.24 2.49 0.56
C ILE A 34 -5.31 2.08 1.59
N TYR A 35 -6.18 1.15 1.21
CA TYR A 35 -7.22 0.60 2.07
C TYR A 35 -6.79 -0.74 2.65
N CYS A 36 -7.12 -0.96 3.92
CA CYS A 36 -6.93 -2.24 4.61
C CYS A 36 -7.84 -2.30 5.83
N THR A 37 -7.88 -3.44 6.52
CA THR A 37 -8.53 -3.54 7.83
C THR A 37 -7.71 -2.80 8.88
N ASP A 38 -8.37 -2.34 9.95
CA ASP A 38 -7.69 -1.67 11.07
C ASP A 38 -6.52 -2.50 11.63
N ALA A 39 -6.73 -3.81 11.78
CA ALA A 39 -5.71 -4.75 12.25
C ALA A 39 -4.49 -4.82 11.31
N THR A 40 -4.71 -4.73 9.98
CA THR A 40 -3.60 -4.70 9.02
C THR A 40 -2.84 -3.39 9.12
N SER A 41 -3.56 -2.26 9.20
CA SER A 41 -2.96 -0.93 9.34
C SER A 41 -2.06 -0.84 10.57
N GLU A 42 -2.48 -1.40 11.70
CA GLU A 42 -1.71 -1.38 12.95
C GLU A 42 -0.34 -2.06 12.80
N ILE A 43 -0.26 -3.16 12.03
CA ILE A 43 0.97 -3.92 11.84
C ILE A 43 1.91 -3.26 10.81
N THR A 44 1.35 -2.59 9.80
CA THR A 44 2.11 -2.03 8.66
C THR A 44 2.50 -0.55 8.80
N ARG A 45 2.34 0.03 10.00
CA ARG A 45 2.65 1.44 10.28
C ARG A 45 4.14 1.77 10.19
#